data_AF-A0AA43AMV8-F1
#
_entry.id   AF-A0AA43AMV8-F1
#
_cell.length_a   1.000
_cell.length_b   1.000
_cell.length_c   1.000
_cell.angle_alpha   90.00
_cell.angle_beta   90.00
_cell.angle_gamma   90.00
#
_symmetry.space_group_name_H-M   'P 1'
#
loop_
_entity.id
_entity.type
_entity.pdbx_description
1 polymer ?
#
loop_
_entity_poly.entity_id
_entity_poly.type
_entity_poly.pdbx_seq_one_letter_code
_entity_poly.pdbx_strand_id
1 'polypeptide(L)'
;MSWKRDQKYHVRSRTLYALIFENGHVYIGQTVDLDQRQKQHRSLRGGWEGKPFDVINLGSVNATEAQASEYEYAWRINAAKAGCKIYAKPPGITCDPWKRATRQRQYLAGTLSWQIPRRRFPFFKLAALMAAVSIGASLLLTLTL
;
A
#
# COMPACT_ATOMS: atom_id res chain seq x y z
N MET A 1 -10.39 -18.15 27.52
CA MET A 1 -9.40 -19.02 26.86
C MET A 1 -8.66 -18.22 25.78
N SER A 2 -7.39 -17.91 26.00
CA SER A 2 -6.59 -16.99 25.16
C SER A 2 -5.97 -17.72 23.96
N TRP A 3 -6.80 -18.00 22.95
CA TRP A 3 -6.42 -18.62 21.68
C TRP A 3 -5.62 -17.69 20.74
N LYS A 4 -5.06 -16.58 21.23
CA LYS A 4 -4.44 -15.52 20.40
C LYS A 4 -2.91 -15.62 20.31
N ARG A 5 -2.23 -16.24 21.28
CA ARG A 5 -0.75 -16.19 21.36
C ARG A 5 -0.03 -17.23 20.50
N ASP A 6 -0.68 -18.35 20.20
CA ASP A 6 -0.13 -19.48 19.46
C ASP A 6 -0.44 -19.43 17.96
N GLN A 7 -1.36 -18.56 17.52
CA GLN A 7 -1.78 -18.42 16.11
C GLN A 7 -0.63 -18.20 15.13
N LYS A 8 0.48 -17.63 15.58
CA LYS A 8 1.67 -17.40 14.77
C LYS A 8 2.43 -18.68 14.39
N TYR A 9 2.30 -19.74 15.21
CA TYR A 9 3.01 -21.01 15.02
C TYR A 9 2.23 -22.02 14.19
N HIS A 10 0.93 -21.83 14.04
CA HIS A 10 0.08 -22.75 13.27
C HIS A 10 0.13 -22.44 11.78
N VAL A 11 0.24 -23.51 10.99
CA VAL A 11 0.09 -23.46 9.54
C VAL A 11 -1.37 -23.17 9.22
N ARG A 12 -1.61 -22.11 8.43
CA ARG A 12 -2.94 -21.70 7.98
C ARG A 12 -2.84 -21.13 6.57
N SER A 13 -3.96 -21.11 5.87
CA SER A 13 -4.07 -20.31 4.65
C SER A 13 -3.97 -18.83 5.04
N ARG A 14 -2.92 -18.18 4.58
CA ARG A 14 -2.63 -16.77 4.83
C ARG A 14 -2.63 -16.05 3.50
N THR A 15 -3.50 -15.07 3.38
CA THR A 15 -3.58 -14.18 2.23
C THR A 15 -2.50 -13.12 2.35
N LEU A 16 -1.70 -12.98 1.30
CA LEU A 16 -0.79 -11.86 1.09
C LEU A 16 -1.56 -10.75 0.39
N TYR A 17 -1.40 -9.52 0.85
CA TYR A 17 -2.11 -8.38 0.27
C TYR A 17 -1.24 -7.14 0.20
N ALA A 18 -1.58 -6.26 -0.73
CA ALA A 18 -1.04 -4.92 -0.84
C ALA A 18 -2.12 -3.87 -0.55
N LEU A 19 -1.73 -2.77 0.11
CA LEU A 19 -2.47 -1.51 0.11
C LEU A 19 -1.77 -0.58 -0.87
N ILE A 20 -2.50 -0.11 -1.89
CA ILE A 20 -1.98 0.81 -2.90
C ILE A 20 -2.53 2.20 -2.59
N PHE A 21 -1.67 3.08 -2.12
CA PHE A 21 -2.04 4.44 -1.78
C PHE A 21 -2.09 5.32 -3.03
N GLU A 22 -2.83 6.42 -2.97
CA GLU A 22 -2.92 7.37 -4.09
C GLU A 22 -1.55 7.90 -4.52
N ASN A 23 -0.60 8.02 -3.57
CA ASN A 23 0.78 8.41 -3.85
C ASN A 23 1.67 7.35 -4.50
N GLY A 24 1.09 6.21 -4.86
CA GLY A 24 1.82 5.09 -5.45
C GLY A 24 2.76 4.38 -4.47
N HIS A 25 2.71 4.74 -3.18
CA HIS A 25 3.37 3.97 -2.14
C HIS A 25 2.54 2.72 -1.83
N VAL A 26 3.22 1.70 -1.30
CA VAL A 26 2.63 0.38 -1.10
C VAL A 26 2.93 -0.11 0.31
N TYR A 27 1.90 -0.58 1.01
CA TYR A 27 2.07 -1.43 2.19
C TYR A 27 1.81 -2.89 1.80
N ILE A 28 2.62 -3.82 2.29
CA ILE A 28 2.42 -5.26 2.06
C ILE A 28 2.34 -5.96 3.40
N GLY A 29 1.33 -6.81 3.55
CA GLY A 29 1.07 -7.58 4.75
C GLY A 29 0.51 -8.96 4.45
N GLN A 30 0.38 -9.76 5.51
CA GLN A 30 -0.33 -11.04 5.50
C GLN A 30 -1.49 -11.06 6.52
N THR A 31 -2.50 -11.88 6.26
CA THR A 31 -3.65 -12.09 7.17
C THR A 31 -4.33 -13.42 6.88
N VAL A 32 -5.04 -13.97 7.86
CA VAL A 32 -5.92 -15.13 7.68
C VAL A 32 -7.34 -14.73 7.26
N ASP A 33 -7.69 -13.44 7.41
CA ASP A 33 -8.99 -12.86 7.05
C ASP A 33 -8.74 -11.47 6.43
N LEU A 34 -8.94 -11.36 5.12
CA LEU A 34 -8.66 -10.14 4.37
C LEU A 34 -9.72 -9.06 4.63
N ASP A 35 -10.98 -9.45 4.75
CA ASP A 35 -12.10 -8.53 4.94
C ASP A 35 -12.03 -7.86 6.31
N GLN A 36 -11.76 -8.64 7.35
CA GLN A 36 -11.53 -8.12 8.68
C GLN A 36 -10.31 -7.18 8.70
N ARG A 37 -9.23 -7.57 8.02
CA ARG A 37 -7.99 -6.78 8.00
C ARG A 37 -8.16 -5.47 7.25
N GLN A 38 -8.92 -5.46 6.16
CA GLN A 38 -9.28 -4.24 5.43
C GLN A 38 -10.07 -3.27 6.32
N LYS A 39 -11.07 -3.77 7.06
CA LYS A 39 -11.83 -2.95 8.03
C LYS A 39 -10.92 -2.36 9.10
N GLN A 40 -9.96 -3.13 9.60
CA GLN A 40 -8.97 -2.64 10.59
C GLN A 40 -8.10 -1.51 10.02
N HIS A 41 -7.58 -1.66 8.80
CA HIS A 41 -6.76 -0.62 8.16
C HIS A 41 -7.55 0.67 7.90
N ARG A 42 -8.84 0.56 7.57
CA ARG A 42 -9.72 1.73 7.35
C ARG A 42 -10.18 2.40 8.64
N SER A 43 -10.11 1.73 9.79
CA SER A 43 -10.49 2.32 11.07
C SER A 43 -9.49 3.39 11.51
N LEU A 44 -9.90 4.28 12.42
CA LEU A 44 -9.00 5.27 13.05
C LEU A 44 -7.76 4.62 13.71
N ARG A 45 -7.92 3.38 14.21
CA ARG A 45 -6.83 2.58 14.80
C ARG A 45 -5.92 1.91 13.78
N GLY A 46 -6.28 1.94 12.50
CA GLY A 46 -5.46 1.44 11.39
C GLY A 46 -4.20 2.28 11.16
N GLY A 47 -4.18 3.51 11.68
CA GLY A 47 -2.99 4.36 11.71
C GLY A 47 -2.61 5.01 10.38
N TRP A 48 -3.40 4.81 9.32
CA TRP A 48 -3.14 5.45 8.02
C TRP A 48 -3.65 6.89 7.91
N GLU A 49 -4.10 7.49 9.02
CA GLU A 49 -4.59 8.88 9.08
C GLU A 49 -5.68 9.19 8.05
N GLY A 50 -6.56 8.23 7.77
CA GLY A 50 -7.61 8.37 6.78
C GLY A 50 -7.13 8.42 5.33
N LYS A 51 -5.85 8.15 5.05
CA LYS A 51 -5.33 8.09 3.67
C LYS A 51 -6.11 7.03 2.86
N PRO A 52 -6.63 7.38 1.68
CA PRO A 52 -7.28 6.42 0.80
C PRO A 52 -6.27 5.43 0.23
N PHE A 53 -6.71 4.18 0.11
CA PHE A 53 -5.95 3.10 -0.50
C PHE A 53 -6.88 2.04 -1.09
N ASP A 54 -6.39 1.34 -2.11
CA ASP A 54 -7.01 0.11 -2.61
C ASP A 54 -6.35 -1.10 -1.96
N VAL A 55 -7.13 -2.15 -1.73
CA VAL A 55 -6.62 -3.43 -1.21
C VAL A 55 -6.56 -4.42 -2.36
N ILE A 56 -5.38 -4.94 -2.64
CA ILE A 56 -5.15 -5.94 -3.68
C ILE A 56 -4.73 -7.26 -3.05
N ASN A 57 -5.42 -8.33 -3.39
CA ASN A 57 -5.04 -9.69 -3.04
C ASN A 57 -3.87 -10.13 -3.93
N LEU A 58 -2.74 -10.49 -3.33
CA LEU A 58 -1.52 -10.93 -4.02
C LEU A 58 -1.43 -12.47 -4.13
N GLY A 59 -2.38 -13.19 -3.54
CA GLY A 59 -2.41 -14.65 -3.44
C GLY A 59 -2.40 -15.15 -2.00
N SER A 60 -2.34 -16.47 -1.85
CA SER A 60 -2.36 -17.13 -0.54
C SER A 60 -1.28 -18.19 -0.43
N VAL A 61 -0.77 -18.39 0.79
CA VAL A 61 0.17 -19.46 1.12
C VAL A 61 -0.31 -20.21 2.36
N ASN A 62 -0.17 -21.53 2.36
CA ASN A 62 -0.39 -22.35 3.55
C ASN A 62 0.90 -22.38 4.36
N ALA A 63 0.97 -21.55 5.40
CA ALA A 63 2.23 -21.32 6.12
C ALA A 63 2.01 -20.88 7.58
N THR A 64 3.05 -20.99 8.39
CA THR A 64 3.15 -20.27 9.67
C THR A 64 3.28 -18.76 9.42
N GLU A 65 3.12 -17.94 10.46
CA GLU A 65 3.26 -16.48 10.32
C GLU A 65 4.67 -16.09 9.91
N ALA A 66 5.69 -16.72 10.49
CA ALA A 66 7.09 -16.46 10.17
C ALA A 66 7.39 -16.79 8.70
N GLN A 67 6.92 -17.93 8.22
CA GLN A 67 7.07 -18.33 6.82
C GLN A 67 6.32 -17.38 5.87
N ALA A 68 5.08 -17.00 6.19
CA ALA A 68 4.33 -16.02 5.39
C ALA A 68 5.01 -14.64 5.38
N SER A 69 5.73 -14.27 6.46
CA SER A 69 6.53 -13.04 6.50
C SER A 69 7.69 -13.06 5.49
N GLU A 70 8.27 -14.23 5.17
CA GLU A 70 9.27 -14.34 4.10
C GLU A 70 8.67 -13.99 2.73
N TYR A 71 7.45 -14.46 2.45
CA TYR A 71 6.70 -14.07 1.24
C TYR A 71 6.30 -12.59 1.26
N GLU A 72 5.92 -12.04 2.41
CA GLU A 72 5.64 -10.62 2.59
C GLU A 72 6.87 -9.78 2.20
N TYR A 73 8.06 -10.14 2.68
CA TYR A 73 9.30 -9.48 2.28
C TYR A 73 9.65 -9.67 0.81
N ALA A 74 9.44 -10.88 0.26
CA ALA A 74 9.66 -11.14 -1.16
C ALA A 74 8.80 -10.22 -2.04
N TRP A 75 7.52 -10.05 -1.69
CA TRP A 75 6.62 -9.10 -2.35
C TRP A 75 7.09 -7.65 -2.20
N ARG A 76 7.64 -7.25 -1.05
CA ARG A 76 8.21 -5.89 -0.88
C ARG A 76 9.39 -5.65 -1.81
N ILE A 77 10.27 -6.64 -1.97
CA ILE A 77 11.38 -6.57 -2.93
C ILE A 77 10.83 -6.46 -4.36
N ASN A 78 9.84 -7.27 -4.72
CA ASN A 78 9.25 -7.26 -6.07
C ASN A 78 8.58 -5.91 -6.38
N ALA A 79 7.80 -5.36 -5.44
CA ALA A 79 7.22 -4.02 -5.56
C ALA A 79 8.28 -2.91 -5.67
N ALA A 80 9.37 -3.00 -4.90
CA ALA A 80 10.47 -2.05 -5.00
C ALA A 80 11.22 -2.15 -6.34
N LYS A 81 11.39 -3.36 -6.91
CA LYS A 81 11.89 -3.55 -8.28
C LYS A 81 10.99 -2.88 -9.32
N ALA A 82 9.68 -2.87 -9.10
CA ALA A 82 8.71 -2.12 -9.91
C ALA A 82 8.71 -0.60 -9.66
N GLY A 83 9.61 -0.11 -8.79
CA GLY A 83 9.81 1.31 -8.47
C GLY A 83 8.81 1.89 -7.46
N CYS A 84 8.07 1.05 -6.74
CA CYS A 84 7.21 1.48 -5.65
C CYS A 84 8.02 1.81 -4.39
N LYS A 85 7.59 2.83 -3.63
CA LYS A 85 8.09 3.08 -2.27
C LYS A 85 7.28 2.23 -1.29
N ILE A 86 7.96 1.54 -0.38
CA ILE A 86 7.34 0.58 0.54
C ILE A 86 7.10 1.23 1.89
N TYR A 87 5.88 1.16 2.40
CA TYR A 87 5.56 1.50 3.78
C TYR A 87 5.78 0.31 4.71
N ALA A 88 6.49 0.53 5.81
CA ALA A 88 6.70 -0.44 6.88
C ALA A 88 5.55 -0.43 7.89
N LYS A 89 5.21 0.77 8.36
CA LYS A 89 4.20 0.99 9.40
C LYS A 89 3.44 2.29 9.16
N PRO A 90 2.18 2.36 9.61
CA PRO A 90 1.47 3.63 9.72
C PRO A 90 2.18 4.62 10.68
N PRO A 91 2.04 5.94 10.48
CA PRO A 91 1.51 6.60 9.30
C PRO A 91 2.64 6.88 8.29
N GLY A 92 2.80 6.00 7.30
CA GLY A 92 3.64 6.31 6.14
C GLY A 92 5.16 6.27 6.36
N ILE A 93 5.65 5.54 7.37
CA ILE A 93 7.09 5.28 7.51
C ILE A 93 7.52 4.39 6.35
N THR A 94 8.37 4.92 5.46
CA THR A 94 8.93 4.14 4.36
C THR A 94 10.09 3.27 4.85
N CYS A 95 10.22 2.08 4.29
CA CYS A 95 11.39 1.25 4.46
C CYS A 95 12.02 0.88 3.13
N ASP A 96 13.32 0.63 3.19
CA ASP A 96 14.06 0.02 2.11
C ASP A 96 14.04 -1.52 2.29
N PRO A 97 13.32 -2.28 1.44
CA PRO A 97 13.26 -3.74 1.57
C PRO A 97 14.60 -4.43 1.29
N TRP A 98 15.52 -3.78 0.57
CA TRP A 98 16.82 -4.35 0.22
C TRP A 98 17.73 -4.54 1.43
N LYS A 99 17.59 -3.69 2.46
CA LYS A 99 18.30 -3.85 3.75
C LYS A 99 18.01 -5.17 4.46
N ARG A 100 16.92 -5.85 4.11
CA ARG A 100 16.51 -7.15 4.68
C ARG A 100 16.37 -8.24 3.62
N ALA A 101 16.98 -8.06 2.45
CA ALA A 101 16.91 -9.00 1.34
C ALA A 101 17.91 -10.16 1.50
N THR A 102 17.52 -11.21 2.22
CA THR A 102 18.27 -12.48 2.27
C THR A 102 18.22 -13.21 0.92
N ARG A 103 19.14 -14.15 0.67
CA ARG A 103 19.12 -14.98 -0.55
C ARG A 103 17.77 -15.68 -0.75
N GLN A 104 17.18 -16.20 0.31
CA GLN A 104 15.85 -16.82 0.28
C GLN A 104 14.76 -15.84 -0.17
N ARG A 105 14.73 -14.63 0.39
CA ARG A 105 13.74 -13.60 0.00
C ARG A 105 13.93 -13.15 -1.44
N GLN A 106 15.17 -13.05 -1.91
CA GLN A 106 15.46 -12.70 -3.30
C GLN A 106 15.03 -13.81 -4.26
N TYR A 107 15.29 -15.08 -3.91
CA TYR A 107 14.82 -16.24 -4.65
C TYR A 107 13.29 -16.24 -4.75
N LEU A 108 12.59 -16.13 -3.62
CA LEU A 108 11.13 -16.02 -3.59
C LEU A 108 10.64 -14.82 -4.38
N ALA A 109 11.30 -13.65 -4.29
CA ALA A 109 10.92 -12.49 -5.06
C ALA A 109 11.04 -12.71 -6.57
N GLY A 110 11.94 -13.59 -7.02
CA GLY A 110 12.08 -14.00 -8.42
C GLY A 110 10.97 -14.91 -8.92
N THR A 111 10.25 -15.60 -8.02
CA THR A 111 9.10 -16.45 -8.38
C THR A 111 7.78 -15.69 -8.38
N LEU A 112 7.77 -14.41 -7.99
CA LEU A 112 6.58 -13.58 -7.90
C LEU A 112 6.52 -12.58 -9.05
N SER A 113 5.31 -12.19 -9.46
CA SER A 113 5.10 -11.22 -10.53
C SER A 113 4.24 -10.05 -10.04
N TRP A 114 4.81 -8.85 -10.03
CA TRP A 114 4.06 -7.62 -9.74
C TRP A 114 3.26 -7.18 -10.96
N GLN A 115 1.99 -7.57 -10.99
CA GLN A 115 1.06 -7.24 -12.08
C GLN A 115 0.21 -5.98 -11.80
N ILE A 116 0.51 -5.24 -10.72
CA ILE A 116 -0.26 -4.06 -10.35
C ILE A 116 0.31 -2.85 -11.11
N PRO A 117 -0.44 -2.25 -12.04
CA PRO A 117 0.04 -1.10 -12.79
C PRO A 117 0.30 0.06 -11.82
N ARG A 118 1.40 0.77 -12.06
CA ARG A 118 1.72 1.96 -11.27
C ARG A 118 0.62 2.99 -11.51
N ARG A 119 -0.04 3.47 -10.44
CA ARG A 119 -0.94 4.63 -10.54
C ARG A 119 -0.14 5.81 -11.06
N ARG A 120 -0.30 6.12 -12.34
CA ARG A 120 0.21 7.35 -12.95
C ARG A 120 -0.70 8.46 -12.42
N PHE A 121 -0.16 9.32 -11.58
CA PHE A 121 -0.88 10.53 -11.21
C PHE A 121 -1.24 11.31 -12.48
N PRO A 122 -2.51 11.65 -12.72
CA PRO A 122 -2.81 12.68 -13.68
C PRO A 122 -2.32 14.00 -13.07
N PHE A 123 -1.19 14.52 -13.56
CA PHE A 123 -0.71 15.88 -13.26
C PHE A 123 -1.78 16.97 -13.53
N PHE A 124 -2.89 16.62 -14.19
CA PHE A 124 -3.99 17.49 -14.55
C PHE A 124 -4.85 18.03 -13.39
N LYS A 125 -4.72 17.52 -12.15
CA LYS A 125 -5.48 18.10 -11.02
C LYS A 125 -4.90 19.42 -10.48
N LEU A 126 -3.64 19.77 -10.79
CA LEU A 126 -3.07 21.07 -10.42
C LEU A 126 -3.34 22.17 -11.46
N ALA A 127 -3.51 21.81 -12.74
CA ALA A 127 -3.80 22.79 -13.79
C ALA A 127 -5.23 23.37 -13.68
N ALA A 128 -6.19 22.59 -13.18
CA ALA A 128 -7.57 23.04 -13.01
C ALA A 128 -7.78 24.07 -11.89
N LEU A 129 -6.87 24.14 -10.91
CA LEU A 129 -6.96 25.15 -9.82
C LEU A 129 -6.40 26.52 -10.25
N MET A 130 -5.44 26.55 -11.17
CA MET A 130 -4.83 27.81 -11.65
C MET A 130 -5.64 28.49 -12.76
N ALA A 131 -6.49 27.76 -13.49
CA ALA A 131 -7.37 28.36 -14.51
C ALA A 131 -8.60 29.06 -13.90
N ALA A 132 -8.99 28.73 -12.67
CA ALA A 132 -10.16 29.33 -12.02
C ALA A 132 -9.87 30.70 -11.38
N VAL A 133 -8.61 31.05 -11.14
CA VAL A 133 -8.24 32.35 -10.53
C VAL A 133 -8.12 33.46 -11.59
N SER A 134 -7.88 33.13 -12.86
CA SER A 134 -7.64 34.14 -13.91
C SER A 134 -8.90 34.75 -14.53
N ILE A 135 -10.09 34.16 -14.33
CA ILE A 135 -11.34 34.64 -14.98
C ILE A 135 -12.12 35.61 -14.07
N GLY A 136 -11.78 35.71 -12.77
CA GLY A 136 -12.54 36.51 -11.80
C GLY A 136 -12.18 37.99 -11.66
N ALA A 137 -11.19 38.51 -12.40
CA ALA A 137 -10.64 39.86 -12.15
C ALA A 137 -10.88 40.90 -13.28
N SER A 138 -11.59 40.57 -14.36
CA SER A 138 -11.73 41.48 -15.52
C SER A 138 -13.13 42.05 -15.76
N LEU A 139 -14.06 41.95 -14.79
CA LEU A 139 -15.44 42.41 -14.96
C LEU A 139 -15.91 43.33 -13.83
N LEU A 140 -15.13 44.37 -13.53
CA LEU A 140 -15.54 45.41 -12.55
C LEU A 140 -14.91 46.77 -12.84
N LEU A 141 -14.89 47.21 -14.10
CA LEU A 141 -14.60 48.60 -14.43
C LEU A 141 -15.17 48.97 -15.81
N THR A 142 -16.45 49.36 -15.84
CA THR A 142 -17.01 50.41 -16.70
C THR A 142 -18.52 50.49 -16.48
N LEU A 143 -18.96 51.39 -15.60
CA LEU A 143 -20.27 52.06 -15.67
C LEU A 143 -20.30 53.19 -14.64
N THR A 144 -19.54 54.24 -14.93
CA THR A 144 -19.77 55.60 -14.44
C THR A 144 -19.37 56.56 -15.54
N LEU A 145 -20.36 56.99 -16.33
CA LEU A 145 -20.62 58.34 -16.87
C LEU A 145 -21.63 58.24 -17.99
#